data_AF-A0A842R9J6-F1
#
_entry.id   AF-A0A842R9J6-F1
#
_cell.length_a   1.000
_cell.length_b   1.000
_cell.length_c   1.000
_cell.angle_alpha   90.00
_cell.angle_beta   90.00
_cell.angle_gamma   90.00
#
_symmetry.space_group_name_H-M   'P 1'
#
loop_
_entity.id
_entity.type
_entity.pdbx_description
1 polymer ?
#
loop_
_entity_poly.entity_id
_entity_poly.type
_entity_poly.pdbx_seq_one_letter_code
_entity_poly.pdbx_strand_id
1 'polypeptide(L)'
;MKMKAVFDIKEDSTVVKQLEQIADKYDTKVHLDDDGKSHFIFIKSKLQIKEKFFEDNHQIMVWGATQEDLDYLQGFWGEPVRTQEERLSPLEFAREFISIPNVKNKSAKEIMDIMELTEREYKQYKRFLQIAQRRPNAPQEIKDAFEIID
;
A
#
# COMPACT_ATOMS: atom_id res chain seq x y z
N MET A 1 -6.09 2.77 8.65
CA MET A 1 -5.89 3.19 7.25
C MET A 1 -4.42 3.04 6.91
N LYS A 2 -4.13 2.64 5.67
CA LYS A 2 -2.76 2.58 5.16
C LYS A 2 -2.42 3.89 4.46
N MET A 3 -1.15 4.26 4.51
CA MET A 3 -0.64 5.50 3.98
C MET A 3 0.60 5.24 3.14
N LYS A 4 0.75 6.10 2.14
CA LYS A 4 2.00 6.32 1.45
C LYS A 4 2.64 7.58 2.01
N ALA A 5 3.93 7.51 2.33
CA ALA A 5 4.71 8.64 2.79
C ALA A 5 6.00 8.79 1.98
N VAL A 6 6.49 10.03 1.91
CA VAL A 6 7.79 10.37 1.32
C VAL A 6 8.57 11.18 2.34
N PHE A 7 9.80 10.77 2.59
CA PHE A 7 10.75 11.45 3.46
C PHE A 7 11.92 11.95 2.62
N ASP A 8 12.34 13.19 2.84
CA ASP A 8 13.56 13.73 2.24
C ASP A 8 14.73 13.50 3.20
N ILE A 9 15.78 12.84 2.71
CA ILE A 9 16.97 12.52 3.49
C ILE A 9 17.98 13.65 3.37
N LYS A 10 18.27 14.27 4.51
CA LYS A 10 19.25 15.36 4.59
C LYS A 10 20.68 14.89 4.88
N GLU A 11 20.84 13.72 5.51
CA GLU A 11 22.14 13.16 5.87
C GLU A 11 22.27 11.71 5.40
N ASP A 12 23.04 11.52 4.33
CA ASP A 12 23.20 10.24 3.62
C ASP A 12 23.87 9.14 4.46
N SER A 13 24.78 9.53 5.36
CA SER A 13 25.79 8.63 5.94
C SER A 13 25.25 7.50 6.83
N THR A 14 23.94 7.50 7.15
CA THR A 14 23.34 6.53 8.08
C THR A 14 22.13 5.76 7.54
N VAL A 15 21.66 6.06 6.32
CA VAL A 15 20.39 5.48 5.80
C VAL A 15 20.41 3.96 5.78
N VAL A 16 21.48 3.35 5.27
CA VAL A 16 21.58 1.87 5.23
C VAL A 16 21.47 1.27 6.63
N LYS A 17 22.14 1.85 7.64
CA LYS A 17 22.06 1.37 9.04
C LYS A 17 20.66 1.55 9.63
N GLN A 18 19.97 2.63 9.28
CA GLN A 18 18.59 2.86 9.71
C GLN A 18 17.65 1.84 9.05
N LEU A 19 17.85 1.54 7.77
CA LEU A 19 17.11 0.48 7.08
C LEU A 19 17.36 -0.89 7.71
N GLU A 20 18.60 -1.21 8.10
CA GLU A 20 18.92 -2.44 8.84
C GLU A 20 18.16 -2.53 10.17
N GLN A 21 18.14 -1.45 10.97
CA GLN A 21 17.38 -1.40 12.22
C GLN A 21 15.87 -1.58 12.02
N ILE A 22 15.33 -0.98 10.96
CA ILE A 22 13.92 -1.14 10.60
C ILE A 22 13.64 -2.59 10.16
N ALA A 23 14.53 -3.17 9.35
CA ALA A 23 14.39 -4.54 8.89
C ALA A 23 14.38 -5.53 10.07
N ASP A 24 15.26 -5.32 11.06
CA ASP A 24 15.31 -6.12 12.29
C ASP A 24 13.99 -6.03 13.09
N LYS A 25 13.41 -4.82 13.23
CA LYS A 25 12.12 -4.64 13.94
C LYS A 25 10.99 -5.47 13.31
N TYR A 26 10.96 -5.53 11.98
CA TYR A 26 9.89 -6.19 11.23
C TYR A 26 10.23 -7.62 10.81
N ASP A 27 11.30 -8.20 11.34
CA ASP A 27 11.77 -9.57 11.02
C ASP A 27 11.91 -9.79 9.49
N THR A 28 12.58 -8.84 8.84
CA THR A 28 12.81 -8.85 7.38
C THR A 28 14.25 -8.48 7.06
N LYS A 29 14.59 -8.27 5.78
CA LYS A 29 15.94 -7.94 5.33
C LYS A 29 15.94 -6.70 4.44
N VAL A 30 17.07 -6.01 4.44
CA VAL A 30 17.37 -4.98 3.44
C VAL A 30 17.84 -5.69 2.17
N HIS A 31 17.27 -5.29 1.04
CA HIS A 31 17.59 -5.79 -0.28
C HIS A 31 18.18 -4.67 -1.12
N LEU A 32 19.13 -5.02 -1.99
CA LEU A 32 19.61 -4.13 -3.03
C LEU A 32 18.60 -4.14 -4.19
N ASP A 33 18.25 -2.97 -4.71
CA ASP A 33 17.40 -2.82 -5.89
C ASP A 33 18.18 -3.15 -7.17
N ASP A 34 17.46 -3.31 -8.28
CA ASP A 34 18.02 -3.71 -9.58
C ASP A 34 19.03 -2.70 -10.14
N ASP A 35 19.01 -1.45 -9.67
CA ASP A 35 19.97 -0.40 -10.04
C ASP A 35 21.34 -0.51 -9.35
N GLY A 36 21.46 -1.41 -8.36
CA GLY A 36 22.68 -1.68 -7.61
C GLY A 36 23.09 -0.57 -6.62
N LYS A 37 22.26 0.46 -6.43
CA LYS A 37 22.55 1.63 -5.60
C LYS A 37 21.51 1.87 -4.52
N SER A 38 20.24 1.61 -4.85
CA SER A 38 19.11 1.84 -3.96
C SER A 38 18.83 0.59 -3.12
N HIS A 39 18.33 0.79 -1.90
CA HIS A 39 17.90 -0.28 -1.02
C HIS A 39 16.38 -0.30 -0.86
N PHE A 40 15.84 -1.48 -0.55
CA PHE A 40 14.44 -1.62 -0.19
C PHE A 40 14.21 -2.65 0.91
N ILE A 41 13.15 -2.44 1.67
CA ILE A 41 12.61 -3.38 2.65
C ILE A 41 11.21 -3.75 2.20
N PHE A 42 10.93 -5.05 2.17
CA PHE A 42 9.60 -5.55 1.85
C PHE A 42 9.08 -6.41 3.01
N ILE A 43 8.01 -5.93 3.65
CA ILE A 43 7.29 -6.66 4.70
C ILE A 43 5.97 -7.09 4.08
N LYS A 44 5.90 -8.38 3.77
CA LYS A 44 4.83 -8.96 2.94
C LYS A 44 3.43 -8.49 3.39
N SER A 45 2.72 -7.84 2.47
CA SER A 45 1.34 -7.36 2.64
C SER A 45 1.12 -6.28 3.71
N LYS A 46 2.19 -5.74 4.31
CA LYS A 46 2.10 -4.70 5.34
C LYS A 46 2.79 -3.41 4.93
N LEU A 47 4.09 -3.44 4.68
CA LEU A 47 4.91 -2.24 4.57
C LEU A 47 5.98 -2.45 3.51
N GLN A 48 6.15 -1.47 2.63
CA GLN A 48 7.26 -1.43 1.68
C GLN A 48 7.98 -0.10 1.89
N ILE A 49 9.31 -0.16 2.00
CA ILE A 49 10.18 1.00 2.16
C ILE A 49 11.20 0.92 1.04
N LYS A 50 11.38 2.01 0.28
CA LYS A 50 12.32 2.06 -0.84
C LYS A 50 13.10 3.36 -0.81
N GLU A 51 14.40 3.23 -0.85
CA GLU A 51 15.33 4.31 -1.12
C GLU A 51 15.26 4.70 -2.60
N LYS A 52 15.29 6.00 -2.87
CA LYS A 52 15.27 6.52 -4.24
C LYS A 52 16.11 7.78 -4.36
N PHE A 53 16.96 7.78 -5.37
CA PHE A 53 17.72 8.96 -5.80
C PHE A 53 17.03 9.58 -7.01
N PHE A 54 16.53 10.80 -6.87
CA PHE A 54 15.89 11.58 -7.94
C PHE A 54 16.67 12.87 -8.15
N GLU A 55 17.34 13.01 -9.29
CA GLU A 55 18.21 14.17 -9.58
C GLU A 55 19.23 14.35 -8.45
N ASP A 56 19.07 15.39 -7.62
CA ASP A 56 19.92 15.71 -6.47
C ASP A 56 19.23 15.39 -5.11
N ASN A 57 18.04 14.80 -5.12
CA ASN A 57 17.26 14.49 -3.92
C ASN A 57 17.36 13.01 -3.55
N HIS A 58 17.77 12.75 -2.32
CA HIS A 58 17.68 11.44 -1.70
C HIS A 58 16.37 11.33 -0.93
N GLN A 59 15.52 10.38 -1.30
CA GLN A 59 14.21 10.16 -0.69
C GLN A 59 14.04 8.73 -0.20
N ILE A 60 13.28 8.59 0.89
CA ILE A 60 12.70 7.31 1.30
C ILE A 60 11.21 7.34 1.04
N MET A 61 10.77 6.43 0.20
CA MET A 61 9.35 6.22 -0.11
C MET A 61 8.83 5.04 0.70
N VAL A 62 7.69 5.24 1.36
CA VAL A 62 7.04 4.25 2.20
C VAL A 62 5.62 4.02 1.70
N TRP A 63 5.22 2.76 1.57
CA TRP A 63 3.88 2.32 1.15
C TRP A 63 3.30 1.34 2.16
N GLY A 64 1.99 1.34 2.34
CA GLY A 64 1.29 0.44 3.24
C GLY A 64 1.40 0.79 4.73
N ALA A 65 2.05 1.89 5.10
CA ALA A 65 2.30 2.27 6.48
C ALA A 65 1.00 2.58 7.23
N THR A 66 0.85 2.03 8.42
CA THR A 66 -0.12 2.53 9.41
C THR A 66 0.40 3.81 10.05
N GLN A 67 -0.45 4.51 10.81
CA GLN A 67 -0.01 5.67 11.58
C GLN A 67 1.12 5.30 12.57
N GLU A 68 1.01 4.16 13.24
CA GLU A 68 2.04 3.65 14.15
C GLU A 68 3.38 3.41 13.43
N ASP A 69 3.33 2.87 12.21
CA ASP A 69 4.53 2.70 11.39
C ASP A 69 5.15 4.07 11.04
N LEU A 70 4.33 5.06 10.68
CA LEU A 70 4.81 6.41 10.38
C LEU A 70 5.45 7.08 11.59
N ASP A 71 4.79 7.03 12.75
CA ASP A 71 5.31 7.60 14.00
C ASP A 71 6.68 6.99 14.36
N TYR A 72 6.84 5.68 14.14
CA TYR A 72 8.12 5.02 14.31
C TYR A 72 9.17 5.48 13.29
N LEU A 73 8.81 5.59 12.00
CA LEU A 73 9.73 5.97 10.93
C LEU A 73 10.17 7.44 11.02
N GLN A 74 9.31 8.32 11.54
CA GLN A 74 9.65 9.72 11.83
C GLN A 74 10.84 9.85 12.80
N GLY A 75 11.06 8.87 13.67
CA GLY A 75 12.22 8.83 14.56
C GLY A 75 13.57 8.77 13.82
N PHE A 76 13.59 8.36 12.55
CA PHE A 76 14.80 8.25 11.74
C PHE A 76 14.99 9.43 10.78
N TRP A 77 13.91 9.86 10.15
CA TRP A 77 13.97 10.79 9.01
C TRP A 77 13.17 12.10 9.23
N GLY A 78 12.58 12.28 10.41
CA GLY A 78 11.70 13.41 10.72
C GLY A 78 10.34 13.32 10.05
N GLU A 79 9.65 14.45 9.92
CA GLU A 79 8.32 14.49 9.32
C GLU A 79 8.36 14.20 7.81
N PRO A 80 7.42 13.39 7.28
CA PRO A 80 7.31 13.17 5.84
C PRO A 80 6.96 14.47 5.12
N VAL A 81 7.65 14.74 4.01
CA VAL A 81 7.35 15.89 3.13
C VAL A 81 6.03 15.73 2.39
N ARG A 82 5.55 14.49 2.27
CA ARG A 82 4.26 14.16 1.68
C ARG A 82 3.68 12.91 2.31
N THR A 83 2.41 12.98 2.70
CA THR A 83 1.58 11.83 3.05
C THR A 83 0.38 11.75 2.12
N GLN A 84 -0.08 10.54 1.82
CA GLN A 84 -1.28 10.28 1.05
C GLN A 84 -1.93 9.01 1.56
N GLU A 85 -3.23 9.02 1.78
CA GLU A 85 -3.98 7.80 2.09
C GLU A 85 -3.90 6.83 0.91
N GLU A 86 -3.52 5.59 1.22
CA GLU A 86 -3.52 4.53 0.23
C GLU A 86 -4.92 3.97 0.06
N ARG A 87 -5.33 3.94 -1.20
CA ARG A 87 -6.52 3.19 -1.60
C ARG A 87 -6.27 1.70 -1.39
N LEU A 88 -7.32 0.99 -0.97
CA LEU A 88 -7.30 -0.47 -0.84
C LEU A 88 -6.74 -1.11 -2.12
N SER A 89 -5.90 -2.12 -1.97
CA SER A 89 -5.54 -2.98 -3.09
C SER A 89 -6.79 -3.74 -3.59
N PRO A 90 -6.79 -4.28 -4.82
CA PRO A 90 -7.95 -5.02 -5.32
C PRO A 90 -8.38 -6.18 -4.42
N LEU A 91 -7.43 -6.84 -3.73
CA LEU A 91 -7.73 -7.93 -2.80
C LEU A 91 -8.32 -7.43 -1.49
N GLU A 92 -7.78 -6.34 -0.93
CA GLU A 92 -8.34 -5.72 0.28
C GLU A 92 -9.75 -5.22 0.02
N PHE A 93 -9.94 -4.52 -1.11
CA PHE A 93 -11.25 -4.09 -1.56
C PHE A 93 -12.22 -5.29 -1.68
N ALA A 94 -11.81 -6.38 -2.35
CA ALA A 94 -12.64 -7.56 -2.49
C ALA A 94 -13.07 -8.16 -1.14
N ARG A 95 -12.14 -8.26 -0.18
CA ARG A 95 -12.41 -8.78 1.16
C ARG A 95 -13.40 -7.92 1.93
N GLU A 96 -13.21 -6.61 1.91
CA GLU A 96 -14.14 -5.69 2.55
C GLU A 96 -15.51 -5.72 1.86
N PHE A 97 -15.54 -5.71 0.53
CA PHE A 97 -16.76 -5.74 -0.26
C PHE A 97 -17.61 -6.99 0.01
N ILE A 98 -17.04 -8.20 0.00
CA ILE A 98 -17.79 -9.43 0.30
C ILE A 98 -18.21 -9.54 1.76
N SER A 99 -17.58 -8.78 2.67
CA SER A 99 -17.94 -8.74 4.09
C SER A 99 -19.19 -7.90 4.37
N ILE A 100 -19.64 -7.08 3.40
CA ILE A 100 -20.84 -6.26 3.53
C ILE A 100 -22.07 -7.19 3.67
N PRO A 101 -22.87 -7.07 4.75
CA PRO A 101 -24.04 -7.91 4.95
C PRO A 101 -25.03 -7.80 3.79
N ASN A 102 -25.43 -8.95 3.24
CA ASN A 102 -26.36 -9.05 2.11
C ASN A 102 -25.94 -8.20 0.89
N VAL A 103 -24.64 -8.06 0.63
CA VAL A 103 -24.09 -7.22 -0.46
C VAL A 103 -24.74 -7.47 -1.83
N LYS A 104 -25.10 -8.72 -2.12
CA LYS A 104 -25.78 -9.13 -3.37
C LYS A 104 -27.13 -8.43 -3.60
N ASN A 105 -27.77 -7.95 -2.55
CA ASN A 105 -29.08 -7.30 -2.61
C ASN A 105 -28.99 -5.77 -2.51
N LYS A 106 -27.78 -5.21 -2.43
CA LYS A 106 -27.57 -3.76 -2.32
C LYS A 106 -27.39 -3.14 -3.69
N SER A 107 -27.89 -1.92 -3.85
CA SER A 107 -27.60 -1.09 -5.01
C SER A 107 -26.16 -0.62 -5.02
N ALA A 108 -25.61 -0.29 -6.20
CA ALA A 108 -24.29 0.32 -6.32
C ALA A 108 -24.15 1.60 -5.48
N LYS A 109 -25.24 2.38 -5.34
CA LYS A 109 -25.25 3.58 -4.50
C LYS A 109 -25.07 3.24 -3.02
N GLU A 110 -25.83 2.27 -2.51
CA GLU A 110 -25.69 1.83 -1.11
C GLU A 110 -24.30 1.27 -0.83
N ILE A 111 -23.71 0.54 -1.77
CA ILE A 111 -22.35 0.01 -1.64
C ILE A 111 -21.34 1.16 -1.60
N MET A 112 -21.45 2.13 -2.51
CA MET A 112 -20.59 3.31 -2.54
C MET A 112 -20.70 4.11 -1.24
N ASP A 113 -21.91 4.27 -0.71
CA ASP A 113 -22.13 4.98 0.56
C ASP A 113 -21.51 4.21 1.74
N ILE A 114 -21.61 2.88 1.78
CA ILE A 114 -21.01 2.03 2.83
C ILE A 114 -19.48 2.04 2.78
N MET A 115 -18.92 1.99 1.58
CA MET A 115 -17.46 1.93 1.38
C MET A 115 -16.81 3.31 1.20
N GLU A 116 -17.61 4.38 1.34
CA GLU A 116 -17.18 5.78 1.18
C GLU A 116 -16.48 6.04 -0.16
N LEU A 117 -17.03 5.51 -1.25
CA LEU A 117 -16.47 5.58 -2.60
C LEU A 117 -17.16 6.62 -3.48
N THR A 118 -16.38 7.30 -4.30
CA THR A 118 -16.92 8.02 -5.45
C THR A 118 -17.29 7.07 -6.60
N GLU A 119 -18.18 7.50 -7.50
CA GLU A 119 -18.55 6.71 -8.69
C GLU A 119 -17.33 6.35 -9.56
N ARG A 120 -16.36 7.28 -9.65
CA ARG A 120 -15.10 7.04 -10.36
C ARG A 120 -14.31 5.90 -9.72
N GLU A 121 -14.21 5.87 -8.40
CA GLU A 121 -13.49 4.83 -7.66
C GLU A 121 -14.19 3.48 -7.75
N TYR A 122 -15.52 3.46 -7.60
CA TYR A 122 -16.30 2.24 -7.77
C TYR A 122 -16.07 1.59 -9.15
N LYS A 123 -16.15 2.38 -10.23
CA LYS A 123 -15.84 1.92 -11.60
C LYS A 123 -14.40 1.45 -11.75
N GLN A 124 -13.46 2.12 -11.06
CA GLN A 124 -12.05 1.75 -11.09
C GLN A 124 -11.81 0.39 -10.41
N TYR A 125 -12.41 0.16 -9.23
CA TYR A 125 -12.35 -1.13 -8.55
C TYR A 125 -13.02 -2.25 -9.35
N LYS A 126 -14.17 -2.00 -9.98
CA LYS A 126 -14.79 -2.98 -10.90
C LYS A 126 -13.81 -3.40 -12.01
N ARG A 127 -13.12 -2.45 -12.65
CA ARG A 127 -12.06 -2.76 -13.64
C ARG A 127 -10.89 -3.53 -13.05
N PHE A 128 -10.45 -3.17 -11.85
CA PHE A 128 -9.34 -3.86 -11.19
C PHE A 128 -9.68 -5.30 -10.84
N LEU A 129 -10.88 -5.57 -10.32
CA LEU A 129 -11.36 -6.93 -10.07
C LEU A 129 -11.42 -7.73 -11.37
N GLN A 130 -11.95 -7.14 -12.45
CA GLN A 130 -12.00 -7.79 -13.77
C GLN A 130 -10.62 -8.24 -14.26
N ILE A 131 -9.59 -7.40 -14.09
CA ILE A 131 -8.22 -7.74 -14.47
C ILE A 131 -7.65 -8.81 -13.53
N ALA A 132 -7.88 -8.67 -12.23
CA ALA A 132 -7.31 -9.55 -11.22
C ALA A 132 -7.87 -10.99 -11.31
N GLN A 133 -9.16 -11.16 -11.58
CA GLN A 133 -9.81 -12.48 -11.68
C GLN A 133 -9.21 -13.34 -12.80
N ARG A 134 -8.72 -12.70 -13.88
CA ARG A 134 -8.22 -13.40 -15.08
C ARG A 134 -6.87 -14.09 -14.83
N ARG A 135 -6.24 -13.85 -13.69
CA ARG A 135 -4.99 -14.50 -13.32
C ARG A 135 -5.25 -15.98 -12.97
N PRO A 136 -4.41 -16.92 -13.43
CA PRO A 136 -4.61 -18.36 -13.18
C PRO A 136 -4.79 -18.71 -11.68
N ASN A 137 -4.05 -18.00 -10.81
CA ASN A 137 -4.08 -18.19 -9.36
C ASN A 137 -4.76 -17.02 -8.63
N ALA A 138 -5.80 -16.42 -9.22
CA ALA A 138 -6.55 -15.36 -8.56
C ALA A 138 -7.17 -15.86 -7.24
N PRO A 139 -7.03 -15.14 -6.12
CA PRO A 139 -7.68 -15.46 -4.85
C PRO A 139 -9.20 -15.60 -4.99
N GLN A 140 -9.83 -16.44 -4.17
CA GLN A 140 -11.27 -16.68 -4.26
C GLN A 140 -12.08 -15.43 -3.97
N GLU A 141 -11.62 -14.60 -3.02
CA GLU A 141 -12.28 -13.34 -2.65
C GLU A 141 -12.40 -12.38 -3.85
N ILE A 142 -11.39 -12.34 -4.73
CA ILE A 142 -11.43 -11.54 -5.97
C ILE A 142 -12.52 -12.06 -6.92
N LYS A 143 -12.65 -13.38 -7.05
CA LYS A 143 -13.64 -14.01 -7.92
C LYS A 143 -15.05 -13.75 -7.41
N ASP A 144 -15.26 -13.99 -6.11
CA ASP A 144 -16.55 -13.76 -5.45
C ASP A 144 -16.97 -12.29 -5.53
N ALA A 145 -16.05 -11.36 -5.25
CA ALA A 145 -16.31 -9.93 -5.37
C ALA A 145 -16.67 -9.54 -6.81
N PHE A 146 -15.96 -10.09 -7.82
CA PHE A 146 -16.26 -9.80 -9.22
C PHE A 146 -17.64 -10.29 -9.66
N GLU A 147 -18.08 -11.45 -9.18
CA GLU A 147 -19.42 -11.99 -9.51
C GLU A 147 -20.56 -11.14 -8.95
N ILE A 148 -20.29 -10.40 -7.88
CA ILE A 148 -21.29 -9.58 -7.18
C ILE A 148 -21.26 -8.12 -7.68
N ILE A 149 -20.08 -7.59 -8.02
CA ILE A 149 -19.90 -6.19 -8.37
C ILE A 149 -20.39 -5.88 -9.79
N ASP A 150 -21.66 -5.53 -9.92
CA ASP A 150 -22.25 -4.97 -11.15
C ASP A 150 -22.26 -3.43 -11.17
#